data_AF-A0A7J6QRA7-F1
#
_entry.id   AF-A0A7J6QRA7-F1
#
_cell.length_a   1.000
_cell.length_b   1.000
_cell.length_c   1.000
_cell.angle_alpha   90.00
_cell.angle_beta   90.00
_cell.angle_gamma   90.00
#
_symmetry.space_group_name_H-M   'P 1'
#
loop_
_entity.id
_entity.type
_entity.pdbx_description
1 polymer ?
#
loop_
_entity_poly.entity_id
_entity_poly.type
_entity_poly.pdbx_seq_one_letter_code
_entity_poly.pdbx_strand_id
1 'polypeptide(L)'
;TVDVSLASLLKVDVSDGIIAPGFEPDAYDILKAKKGGKFVILHGSVDFVPPDMEVRSLGGLGLVQRRNDVVFDRSYLENIVTKTSTAFTEEQIIDLIVCSIAVKYTQSNSVGFCKDGMMIGIGAGQQSRVDCVKLAARKV
;
A
#
# COMPACT_ATOMS: atom_id res chain seq x y z
N THR A 1 -13.70 10.10 4.03
CA THR A 1 -13.52 10.76 5.33
C THR A 1 -13.45 9.70 6.40
N VAL A 2 -12.60 9.87 7.42
CA VAL A 2 -12.53 8.96 8.57
C VAL A 2 -13.74 9.20 9.47
N ASP A 3 -14.49 8.13 9.73
CA ASP A 3 -15.68 8.13 10.55
C ASP A 3 -15.40 7.66 11.99
N VAL A 4 -16.43 7.74 12.84
CA VAL A 4 -16.37 7.30 14.24
C VAL A 4 -16.07 5.81 14.37
N SER A 5 -16.52 4.98 13.43
CA SER A 5 -16.31 3.53 13.45
C SER A 5 -14.83 3.19 13.33
N LEU A 6 -14.16 3.72 12.29
CA LEU A 6 -12.73 3.54 12.08
C LEU A 6 -11.90 4.19 13.20
N ALA A 7 -12.29 5.37 13.67
CA ALA A 7 -11.60 6.03 14.78
C ALA A 7 -11.66 5.21 16.07
N SER A 8 -12.80 4.56 16.35
CA SER A 8 -12.98 3.70 17.52
C SER A 8 -12.13 2.44 17.46
N LEU A 9 -11.98 1.85 16.27
CA LEU A 9 -11.07 0.72 16.04
C LEU A 9 -9.61 1.14 16.28
N LEU A 10 -9.18 2.25 15.67
CA LEU A 10 -7.81 2.75 15.84
C LEU A 10 -7.49 3.22 17.26
N LYS A 11 -8.49 3.61 18.05
CA LYS A 11 -8.30 4.03 19.45
C LYS A 11 -7.64 2.94 20.27
N VAL A 12 -8.06 1.69 20.11
CA VAL A 12 -7.58 0.55 20.90
C VAL A 12 -6.31 -0.08 20.34
N ASP A 13 -6.09 -0.01 19.02
CA ASP A 13 -4.91 -0.57 18.38
C ASP A 13 -3.66 0.27 18.61
N VAL A 14 -2.49 -0.36 18.79
CA VAL A 14 -1.23 0.40 18.89
C VAL A 14 -0.82 0.86 17.48
N SER A 15 -0.90 2.17 17.23
CA SER A 15 -0.51 2.81 15.97
C SER A 15 0.10 4.19 16.24
N ASP A 16 0.97 4.65 15.35
CA ASP A 16 1.72 5.91 15.53
C ASP A 16 1.05 7.13 14.91
N GLY A 17 0.24 6.94 13.86
CA GLY A 17 -0.48 8.02 13.20
C GLY A 17 -1.45 7.54 12.14
N ILE A 18 -2.12 8.50 11.51
CA ILE A 18 -3.03 8.31 10.39
C ILE A 18 -2.89 9.48 9.41
N ILE A 19 -3.02 9.18 8.12
CA ILE A 19 -3.22 10.16 7.07
C ILE A 19 -4.55 9.89 6.36
N ALA A 20 -5.36 10.92 6.15
CA ALA A 20 -6.64 10.81 5.46
C ALA A 20 -7.02 12.13 4.77
N PRO A 21 -7.93 12.12 3.78
CA PRO A 21 -8.39 13.34 3.13
C PRO A 21 -9.31 14.21 4.02
N GLY A 22 -9.82 13.66 5.11
CA GLY A 22 -10.65 14.38 6.06
C GLY A 22 -11.12 13.48 7.19
N PHE A 23 -11.60 14.09 8.26
CA PHE A 23 -12.07 13.44 9.48
C PHE A 23 -13.39 14.08 9.90
N GLU A 24 -14.35 13.27 10.32
CA GLU A 24 -15.54 13.78 11.01
C GLU A 24 -15.13 14.41 12.36
N PRO A 25 -15.84 15.44 12.87
CA PRO A 25 -15.49 16.09 14.12
C PRO A 25 -15.33 15.11 15.29
N ASP A 26 -16.30 14.21 15.47
CA ASP A 26 -16.29 13.21 16.54
C ASP A 26 -15.14 12.21 16.38
N ALA A 27 -14.84 11.80 15.14
CA ALA A 27 -13.73 10.91 14.82
C ALA A 27 -12.38 11.57 15.14
N TYR A 28 -12.24 12.86 14.82
CA TYR A 28 -11.05 13.64 15.12
C TYR A 28 -10.82 13.76 16.63
N ASP A 29 -11.85 14.05 17.42
CA ASP A 29 -11.73 14.16 18.88
C ASP A 29 -11.30 12.83 19.53
N ILE A 30 -11.82 11.70 19.04
CA ILE A 30 -11.39 10.36 19.47
C ILE A 30 -9.89 10.15 19.21
N LEU A 31 -9.44 10.42 17.98
CA LEU A 31 -8.06 10.18 17.57
C LEU A 31 -7.08 11.16 18.22
N LYS A 32 -7.49 12.41 18.43
CA LYS A 32 -6.71 13.45 19.09
C LYS A 32 -6.37 13.08 20.54
N ALA A 33 -7.24 12.37 21.24
CA ALA A 33 -6.96 11.91 22.61
C ALA A 33 -5.94 10.75 22.68
N LYS A 34 -5.73 10.04 21.57
CA LYS A 34 -4.87 8.85 21.52
C LYS A 34 -3.39 9.20 21.79
N LYS A 35 -2.66 8.24 22.38
CA LYS A 35 -1.25 8.41 22.84
C LYS A 35 -1.04 9.65 23.74
N GLY A 36 -2.03 9.98 24.56
CA GLY A 36 -1.96 11.15 25.45
C GLY A 36 -1.83 12.47 24.68
N GLY A 37 -2.55 12.62 23.56
CA GLY A 37 -2.48 13.80 22.72
C GLY A 37 -1.37 13.79 21.66
N LYS A 38 -0.57 12.73 21.57
CA LYS A 38 0.61 12.65 20.69
C LYS A 38 0.40 11.82 19.43
N PHE A 39 -0.83 11.39 19.15
CA PHE A 39 -1.12 10.65 17.94
C PHE A 39 -1.01 11.56 16.72
N VAL A 40 -0.25 11.13 15.70
CA VAL A 40 0.02 11.96 14.52
C VAL A 40 -1.17 11.87 13.57
N ILE A 41 -1.86 13.00 13.35
CA ILE A 41 -2.99 13.10 12.44
C ILE A 41 -2.59 14.02 11.28
N LEU A 42 -2.56 13.48 10.07
CA LEU A 42 -2.21 14.21 8.86
C LEU A 42 -3.42 14.32 7.92
N HIS A 43 -3.66 15.52 7.41
CA HIS A 43 -4.61 15.74 6.32
C HIS A 43 -3.88 15.66 4.99
N GLY A 44 -4.24 14.67 4.16
CA GLY A 44 -3.72 14.54 2.80
C GLY A 44 -4.65 15.22 1.78
N SER A 45 -4.11 15.91 0.79
CA SER A 45 -4.92 16.39 -0.35
C SER A 45 -5.08 15.28 -1.38
N VAL A 46 -6.30 15.06 -1.87
CA VAL A 46 -6.58 14.12 -2.98
C VAL A 46 -6.19 14.69 -4.34
N ASP A 47 -6.10 16.01 -4.44
CA ASP A 47 -5.76 16.73 -5.68
C ASP A 47 -4.26 17.00 -5.81
N PHE A 48 -3.46 16.52 -4.86
CA PHE A 48 -2.01 16.70 -4.91
C PHE A 48 -1.40 15.87 -6.05
N VAL A 49 -0.69 16.55 -6.95
CA VAL A 49 0.08 15.92 -8.02
C VAL A 49 1.56 15.99 -7.66
N PRO A 50 2.24 14.84 -7.45
CA PRO A 50 3.67 14.84 -7.16
C PRO A 50 4.48 15.27 -8.39
N PRO A 51 5.67 15.88 -8.20
CA PRO A 51 6.59 16.20 -9.29
C PRO A 51 6.98 14.96 -10.11
N ASP A 52 7.17 15.13 -11.42
CA ASP A 52 7.56 14.02 -12.30
C ASP A 52 8.95 13.47 -11.99
N MET A 53 9.85 14.33 -11.51
CA MET A 53 11.22 13.98 -11.16
C MET A 53 11.37 13.88 -9.64
N GLU A 54 12.03 12.83 -9.18
CA GLU A 54 12.41 12.64 -7.78
C GLU A 54 13.93 12.63 -7.63
N VAL A 55 14.40 13.11 -6.48
CA VAL A 55 15.82 13.20 -6.14
C VAL A 55 16.07 12.45 -4.84
N ARG A 56 17.08 11.59 -4.84
CA ARG A 56 17.59 10.93 -3.63
C ARG A 56 19.05 11.32 -3.42
N SER A 57 19.37 11.83 -2.23
CA SER A 57 20.74 12.14 -1.84
C SER A 57 21.47 10.88 -1.33
N LEU A 58 22.67 10.63 -1.84
CA LEU A 58 23.54 9.53 -1.43
C LEU A 58 25.00 10.00 -1.38
N GLY A 59 25.60 10.01 -0.18
CA GLY A 59 27.01 10.38 -0.02
C GLY A 59 27.38 11.78 -0.52
N GLY A 60 26.46 12.75 -0.43
CA GLY A 60 26.64 14.11 -0.94
C GLY A 60 26.32 14.28 -2.43
N LEU A 61 26.02 13.20 -3.15
CA LEU A 61 25.56 13.22 -4.55
C LEU A 61 24.04 13.15 -4.63
N GLY A 62 23.46 13.72 -5.69
CA GLY A 62 22.04 13.58 -6.01
C GLY A 62 21.81 12.57 -7.12
N LEU A 63 20.99 11.56 -6.87
CA LEU A 63 20.46 10.65 -7.89
C LEU A 63 19.07 11.16 -8.31
N VAL A 64 18.91 11.45 -9.59
CA VAL A 64 17.68 12.04 -10.15
C VAL A 64 17.04 11.05 -11.11
N GLN A 65 15.75 10.78 -10.95
CA GLN A 65 14.99 9.90 -11.85
C GLN A 65 13.56 10.39 -12.04
N ARG A 66 12.89 9.94 -13.10
CA ARG A 66 11.43 10.07 -13.19
C ARG A 66 10.80 9.14 -12.14
N ARG A 67 9.80 9.63 -11.40
CA ARG A 67 9.05 8.79 -10.45
C ARG A 67 8.36 7.63 -11.18
N ASN A 68 8.07 6.56 -10.45
CA ASN A 68 7.22 5.49 -10.96
C ASN A 68 5.73 5.87 -10.86
N ASP A 69 5.17 6.37 -11.96
CA ASP A 69 3.77 6.79 -12.12
C ASP A 69 2.86 5.72 -12.72
N VAL A 70 3.33 4.47 -12.83
CA VAL A 70 2.55 3.33 -13.35
C VAL A 70 1.24 3.14 -12.56
N VAL A 71 0.13 3.06 -13.27
CA VAL A 71 -1.20 2.73 -12.71
C VAL A 71 -1.51 1.29 -13.09
N PHE A 72 -1.69 0.42 -12.09
CA PHE A 72 -2.09 -0.96 -12.33
C PHE A 72 -3.61 -1.03 -12.47
N ASP A 73 -4.07 -1.38 -13.67
CA ASP A 73 -5.46 -1.60 -14.00
C ASP A 73 -5.63 -2.94 -14.75
N ARG A 74 -6.84 -3.21 -15.26
CA ARG A 74 -7.14 -4.44 -15.98
C ARG A 74 -6.26 -4.64 -17.22
N SER A 75 -5.80 -3.58 -17.88
CA SER A 75 -5.02 -3.69 -19.12
C SER A 75 -3.68 -4.41 -18.89
N TYR A 76 -3.13 -4.35 -17.67
CA TYR A 76 -1.92 -5.08 -17.29
C TYR A 76 -2.11 -6.60 -17.20
N LEU A 77 -3.34 -7.10 -17.26
CA LEU A 77 -3.69 -8.51 -17.13
C LEU A 77 -4.15 -9.16 -18.44
N GLU A 78 -4.12 -8.42 -19.56
CA GLU A 78 -4.60 -8.89 -20.86
C GLU A 78 -3.70 -9.98 -21.47
N ASN A 79 -2.39 -9.93 -21.21
CA ASN A 79 -1.44 -10.89 -21.74
C ASN A 79 -1.39 -12.18 -20.90
N ILE A 80 -2.32 -13.10 -21.15
CA ILE A 80 -2.35 -14.42 -20.50
C ILE A 80 -1.53 -15.43 -21.30
N VAL A 81 -0.44 -15.90 -20.71
CA VAL A 81 0.51 -16.83 -21.35
C VAL A 81 0.31 -18.29 -20.97
N THR A 82 -0.64 -18.59 -20.07
CA THR A 82 -0.93 -19.96 -19.62
C THR A 82 -1.87 -20.67 -20.59
N LYS A 83 -1.71 -21.99 -20.74
CA LYS A 83 -2.57 -22.79 -21.64
C LYS A 83 -3.93 -23.15 -21.02
N THR A 84 -4.03 -23.07 -19.70
CA THR A 84 -5.16 -23.59 -18.91
C THR A 84 -6.21 -22.55 -18.59
N SER A 85 -5.88 -21.26 -18.72
CA SER A 85 -6.78 -20.15 -18.43
C SER A 85 -6.78 -19.19 -19.61
N THR A 86 -7.97 -18.81 -20.07
CA THR A 86 -8.15 -17.83 -21.15
C THR A 86 -8.60 -16.46 -20.63
N ALA A 87 -8.99 -16.38 -19.34
CA ALA A 87 -9.38 -15.16 -18.65
C ALA A 87 -9.24 -15.33 -17.13
N PHE A 88 -9.18 -14.20 -16.41
CA PHE A 88 -9.30 -14.13 -14.95
C PHE A 88 -10.76 -13.84 -14.55
N THR A 89 -11.19 -14.31 -13.38
CA THR A 89 -12.46 -13.85 -12.80
C THR A 89 -12.34 -12.41 -12.28
N GLU A 90 -13.46 -11.76 -12.00
CA GLU A 90 -13.47 -10.39 -11.47
C GLU A 90 -12.75 -10.31 -10.11
N GLU A 91 -12.94 -11.31 -9.25
CA GLU A 91 -12.27 -11.41 -7.95
C GLU A 91 -10.76 -11.56 -8.10
N GLN A 92 -10.31 -12.40 -9.04
CA GLN A 92 -8.89 -12.57 -9.34
C GLN A 92 -8.26 -11.28 -9.87
N ILE A 93 -8.99 -10.52 -10.69
CA ILE A 93 -8.53 -9.23 -11.20
C ILE A 93 -8.37 -8.22 -10.06
N ILE A 94 -9.35 -8.15 -9.15
CA ILE A 94 -9.26 -7.30 -7.96
C ILE A 94 -8.03 -7.69 -7.13
N ASP A 95 -7.85 -8.97 -6.83
CA ASP A 95 -6.73 -9.48 -6.03
C ASP A 95 -5.38 -9.16 -6.69
N LEU A 96 -5.26 -9.36 -8.00
CA LEU A 96 -4.02 -9.08 -8.74
C LEU A 96 -3.71 -7.58 -8.75
N ILE A 97 -4.72 -6.71 -8.95
CA ILE A 97 -4.53 -5.25 -8.92
C ILE A 97 -4.10 -4.78 -7.52
N VAL A 98 -4.79 -5.22 -6.46
CA VAL A 98 -4.43 -4.88 -5.07
C VAL A 98 -3.01 -5.34 -4.77
N CYS A 99 -2.66 -6.56 -5.16
CA CYS A 99 -1.32 -7.12 -4.94
C CYS A 99 -0.24 -6.31 -5.67
N SER A 100 -0.47 -5.98 -6.95
CA SER A 100 0.47 -5.20 -7.77
C SER A 100 0.69 -3.80 -7.20
N ILE A 101 -0.37 -3.11 -6.76
CA ILE A 101 -0.27 -1.80 -6.11
C ILE A 101 0.55 -1.92 -4.82
N ALA A 102 0.26 -2.88 -3.95
CA ALA A 102 0.98 -3.07 -2.70
C ALA A 102 2.48 -3.37 -2.94
N VAL A 103 2.79 -4.24 -3.91
CA VAL A 103 4.16 -4.61 -4.28
C VAL A 103 4.93 -3.42 -4.86
N LYS A 104 4.30 -2.55 -5.66
CA LYS A 104 4.91 -1.32 -6.19
C LYS A 104 5.50 -0.43 -5.09
N TYR A 105 4.80 -0.32 -3.97
CA TYR A 105 5.20 0.52 -2.84
C TYR A 105 5.97 -0.23 -1.74
N THR A 106 6.32 -1.49 -1.98
CA THR A 106 7.10 -2.33 -1.05
C THR A 106 8.57 -2.37 -1.46
N GLN A 107 9.48 -2.24 -0.49
CA GLN A 107 10.93 -2.29 -0.73
C GLN A 107 11.34 -3.58 -1.45
N SER A 108 12.08 -3.43 -2.54
CA SER A 108 12.52 -4.55 -3.40
C SER A 108 13.64 -5.39 -2.79
N ASN A 109 13.74 -6.69 -3.11
CA ASN A 109 12.77 -7.46 -3.89
C ASN A 109 11.57 -7.87 -3.03
N SER A 110 10.38 -7.79 -3.60
CA SER A 110 9.10 -8.04 -2.93
C SER A 110 8.22 -9.08 -3.66
N VAL A 111 7.40 -9.79 -2.90
CA VAL A 111 6.39 -10.75 -3.37
C VAL A 111 5.15 -10.57 -2.50
N GLY A 112 3.97 -10.50 -3.10
CA GLY A 112 2.70 -10.37 -2.41
C GLY A 112 1.76 -11.53 -2.71
N PHE A 113 0.93 -11.87 -1.72
CA PHE A 113 -0.24 -12.72 -1.86
C PHE A 113 -1.46 -11.89 -1.48
N CYS A 114 -2.46 -11.87 -2.35
CA CYS A 114 -3.77 -11.28 -2.09
C CYS A 114 -4.85 -12.34 -2.17
N LYS A 115 -5.92 -12.10 -1.43
CA LYS A 115 -7.17 -12.86 -1.50
C LYS A 115 -8.31 -11.98 -1.00
N ASP A 116 -9.47 -12.08 -1.62
CA ASP A 116 -10.70 -11.38 -1.20
C ASP A 116 -10.50 -9.86 -1.07
N GLY A 117 -9.74 -9.27 -1.99
CA GLY A 117 -9.46 -7.84 -2.06
C GLY A 117 -8.46 -7.31 -1.03
N MET A 118 -7.72 -8.18 -0.33
CA MET A 118 -6.76 -7.79 0.70
C MET A 118 -5.43 -8.53 0.57
N MET A 119 -4.36 -7.88 1.05
CA MET A 119 -3.05 -8.51 1.23
C MET A 119 -3.11 -9.51 2.37
N ILE A 120 -2.79 -10.78 2.10
CA ILE A 120 -2.71 -11.85 3.11
C ILE A 120 -1.27 -12.24 3.45
N GLY A 121 -0.31 -11.90 2.59
CA GLY A 121 1.11 -12.15 2.86
C GLY A 121 2.01 -11.27 2.01
N ILE A 122 3.08 -10.74 2.60
CA ILE A 122 4.04 -9.91 1.87
C ILE A 122 5.48 -10.13 2.32
N GLY A 123 6.34 -10.36 1.33
CA GLY A 123 7.78 -10.37 1.45
C GLY A 123 8.37 -9.06 0.94
N ALA A 124 9.32 -8.51 1.68
CA ALA A 124 9.94 -7.22 1.39
C ALA A 124 11.46 -7.27 1.65
N GLY A 125 12.22 -6.52 0.85
CA GLY A 125 13.66 -6.31 1.05
C GLY A 125 14.53 -7.56 0.90
N GLN A 126 14.02 -8.62 0.28
CA GLN A 126 14.78 -9.86 0.13
C GLN A 126 15.72 -9.79 -1.07
N GLN A 127 16.87 -10.45 -0.98
CA GLN A 127 17.83 -10.54 -2.10
C GLN A 127 17.42 -11.64 -3.07
N SER A 128 17.10 -12.82 -2.53
CA SER A 128 16.64 -14.00 -3.28
C SER A 128 15.12 -13.95 -3.47
N ARG A 129 14.66 -14.10 -4.73
CA ARG A 129 13.22 -14.15 -5.04
C ARG A 129 12.56 -15.36 -4.39
N VAL A 130 13.23 -16.51 -4.39
CA VAL A 130 12.71 -17.75 -3.79
C VAL A 130 12.50 -17.57 -2.29
N ASP A 131 13.44 -16.92 -1.60
CA ASP A 131 13.30 -16.67 -0.17
C ASP A 131 12.27 -15.59 0.13
N CYS A 132 12.09 -14.63 -0.78
CA CYS A 132 10.98 -13.68 -0.75
C CYS A 132 9.61 -14.37 -0.81
N VAL A 133 9.44 -15.34 -1.72
CA VAL A 133 8.21 -16.15 -1.81
C VAL A 133 7.99 -16.92 -0.51
N LYS A 134 9.01 -17.61 0.01
CA LYS A 134 8.89 -18.36 1.28
C LYS A 134 8.53 -17.44 2.46
N LEU A 135 9.11 -16.25 2.52
CA LEU A 135 8.83 -15.27 3.57
C LEU A 135 7.40 -14.75 3.48
N ALA A 136 6.94 -14.41 2.27
CA ALA A 136 5.57 -13.99 2.02
C ALA A 136 4.57 -15.10 2.38
N ALA A 137 4.86 -16.34 1.99
CA ALA A 137 3.99 -17.50 2.22
C ALA A 137 3.88 -17.89 3.70
N ARG A 138 4.93 -17.69 4.50
CA ARG A 138 4.89 -17.93 5.96
C ARG A 138 4.00 -16.95 6.74
N LYS A 139 3.54 -15.87 6.09
CA LYS A 139 2.64 -14.87 6.68
C LYS A 139 1.17 -15.12 6.33
N VAL A 140 0.92 -16.05 5.40
CA VAL A 140 -0.42 -16.52 5.01
C VAL A 140 -0.81 -17.67 5.94
#